data_AF-A0A1V3IV08-F1
#
_entry.id   AF-A0A1V3IV08-F1
#
_cell.length_a   1.000
_cell.length_b   1.000
_cell.length_c   1.000
_cell.angle_alpha   90.00
_cell.angle_beta   90.00
_cell.angle_gamma   90.00
#
_symmetry.space_group_name_H-M   'P 1'
#
loop_
_entity.id
_entity.type
_entity.pdbx_description
1 polymer ?
#
loop_
_entity_poly.entity_id
_entity_poly.type
_entity_poly.pdbx_seq_one_letter_code
_entity_poly.pdbx_strand_id
1 'polypeptide(L)' 'MRKGKRGREAHFELYLKECEWRFNHSNLKSQISILKQLVKVSLG' A
#
# COMPACT_ATOMS: atom_id res chain seq x y z
N MET A 1 4.91 -13.16 -30.46
CA MET A 1 5.15 -12.27 -29.29
C MET A 1 3.90 -11.43 -29.01
N ARG A 2 3.09 -11.76 -27.98
CA ARG A 2 2.01 -10.87 -27.50
C ARG A 2 2.61 -9.86 -26.51
N LYS A 3 3.21 -8.79 -27.05
CA LYS A 3 3.71 -7.63 -26.30
C LYS A 3 2.60 -6.58 -26.22
N GLY A 4 2.30 -6.06 -25.03
CA GLY A 4 1.52 -4.80 -24.91
C GLY A 4 0.63 -4.61 -23.68
N LYS A 5 -0.03 -5.64 -23.12
CA LYS A 5 -1.00 -5.45 -22.02
C LYS A 5 -0.53 -5.89 -20.63
N ARG A 6 0.39 -6.86 -20.55
CA ARG A 6 0.85 -7.46 -19.28
C ARG A 6 1.77 -6.59 -18.42
N GLY A 7 2.31 -5.48 -18.95
CA GLY A 7 3.26 -4.64 -18.22
C GLY A 7 2.63 -3.81 -17.12
N ARG A 8 1.60 -3.02 -17.44
CA ARG A 8 0.98 -2.10 -16.46
C ARG A 8 0.19 -2.82 -15.38
N GLU A 9 -0.56 -3.87 -15.74
CA GLU A 9 -1.30 -4.69 -14.77
C GLU A 9 -0.34 -5.44 -13.84
N ALA A 10 0.75 -6.02 -14.35
CA ALA A 10 1.75 -6.65 -13.49
C ALA A 10 2.46 -5.65 -12.58
N HIS A 11 2.74 -4.43 -13.05
CA HIS A 11 3.27 -3.37 -12.19
C HIS A 11 2.28 -2.93 -11.11
N PHE A 12 0.98 -2.89 -11.43
CA PHE A 12 -0.06 -2.57 -10.45
C PHE A 12 -0.22 -3.70 -9.41
N GLU A 13 -0.24 -4.96 -9.83
CA GLU A 13 -0.28 -6.10 -8.91
C GLU A 13 0.95 -6.16 -8.00
N LEU A 14 2.15 -5.90 -8.53
CA LEU A 14 3.37 -5.83 -7.72
C LEU A 14 3.31 -4.66 -6.72
N TYR A 15 2.78 -3.51 -7.14
CA TYR A 15 2.57 -2.38 -6.24
C TYR A 15 1.58 -2.72 -5.11
N LEU A 16 0.48 -3.42 -5.41
CA LEU A 16 -0.47 -3.88 -4.40
C LEU A 16 0.18 -4.86 -3.41
N LYS A 17 1.00 -5.80 -3.89
CA LYS A 17 1.75 -6.74 -3.04
C LYS A 17 2.72 -6.02 -2.11
N GLU A 18 3.41 -4.99 -2.60
CA GLU A 18 4.28 -4.14 -1.77
C GLU A 18 3.48 -3.38 -0.71
N CYS A 19 2.31 -2.83 -1.07
CA CYS A 19 1.41 -2.19 -0.10
C CYS A 19 0.94 -3.17 0.98
N GLU A 20 0.52 -4.36 0.59
CA GLU A 20 0.07 -5.42 1.50
C GLU A 20 1.19 -5.86 2.43
N TRP A 21 2.41 -6.06 1.91
CA TRP A 21 3.56 -6.45 2.71
C TRP A 21 3.92 -5.37 3.75
N ARG A 22 3.98 -4.10 3.33
CA ARG A 22 4.25 -2.96 4.23
C ARG A 22 3.17 -2.81 5.29
N PHE A 23 1.90 -3.05 4.95
CA PHE A 23 0.82 -3.00 5.92
C PHE A 23 0.95 -4.15 6.94
N ASN A 24 1.09 -5.39 6.48
CA ASN A 24 1.09 -6.57 7.37
C ASN A 24 2.38 -6.75 8.19
N HIS A 25 3.53 -6.26 7.69
CA HIS A 25 4.84 -6.46 8.34
C HIS A 25 5.42 -5.18 8.98
N SER A 26 4.67 -4.08 8.98
CA SER A 26 5.12 -2.86 9.66
C SER A 26 5.04 -2.99 11.18
N ASN A 27 5.96 -2.33 11.88
CA ASN A 27 5.95 -2.29 13.35
C ASN A 27 4.67 -1.61 13.88
N LEU A 28 4.12 -2.16 14.96
CA LEU A 28 2.87 -1.71 15.59
C LEU A 28 2.87 -0.20 15.91
N LYS A 29 4.00 0.34 16.37
CA LYS A 29 4.17 1.78 16.64
C LYS A 29 3.96 2.64 15.39
N SER A 30 4.49 2.22 14.25
CA SER A 30 4.38 2.94 12.99
C SER A 30 2.94 2.91 12.48
N GLN A 31 2.26 1.76 12.57
CA GLN A 31 0.85 1.63 12.22
C GLN A 31 -0.04 2.54 13.07
N ILE A 32 0.15 2.54 14.39
CA ILE A 32 -0.59 3.40 15.32
C ILE A 32 -0.36 4.88 14.99
N SER A 33 0.87 5.27 14.63
CA SER A 33 1.16 6.65 14.23
C SER A 33 0.41 7.06 12.97
N ILE A 34 0.36 6.20 11.95
CA ILE A 34 -0.37 6.44 10.70
C ILE A 34 -1.88 6.54 10.98
N LEU A 35 -2.44 5.62 11.77
CA LEU A 35 -3.85 5.64 12.14
C LEU A 35 -4.22 6.91 12.91
N LYS A 36 -3.39 7.34 13.87
CA LYS A 36 -3.59 8.60 14.60
C LYS A 36 -3.58 9.81 13.67
N GLN A 37 -2.69 9.84 12.68
CA GLN A 37 -2.64 10.92 11.70
C GLN A 37 -3.89 10.93 10.82
N LEU A 38 -4.33 9.75 10.33
CA LEU A 38 -5.55 9.64 9.52
C LEU A 38 -6.78 10.10 10.29
N VAL A 39 -6.96 9.63 11.53
CA VAL A 39 -8.06 10.05 12.40
C VAL A 39 -8.03 11.55 12.65
N LYS A 40 -6.85 12.14 12.89
CA LYS A 40 -6.71 13.59 13.07
C LYS A 40 -7.11 14.40 11.83
N VAL A 41 -6.81 13.90 10.64
CA VAL A 41 -7.21 14.55 9.38
C VAL A 41 -8.71 14.38 9.13
N SER A 42 -9.28 13.22 9.47
CA SER A 42 -10.70 12.95 9.28
C SER A 42 -11.62 13.63 10.30
N LEU A 43 -11.12 13.92 11.51
CA LEU A 43 -11.86 14.56 12.60
C LEU A 43 -11.57 16.07 12.72
N GLY A 44 -11.09 16.71 11.65
CA GLY A 44 -10.77 18.15 11.61
C GLY A 44 -11.81 19.04 12.26
#